data_AF-A0A3N2NNN8-F1
#
_entry.id   AF-A0A3N2NNN8-F1
#
_cell.length_a   1.000
_cell.length_b   1.000
_cell.length_c   1.000
_cell.angle_alpha   90.00
_cell.angle_beta   90.00
_cell.angle_gamma   90.00
#
_symmetry.space_group_name_H-M   'P 1'
#
loop_
_entity.id
_entity.type
_entity.pdbx_description
1 polymer ?
#
loop_
_entity_poly.entity_id
_entity_poly.type
_entity_poly.pdbx_seq_one_letter_code
_entity_poly.pdbx_strand_id
1 'polypeptide(L)'
;MKMNVILIVVGSVLLAVGVFRSIAERKREAQNVVRFEKPSQKPFVYNIDMDSLNHAGDAPKDESPFPEPEPTQKEKPEPADISPDNPQAQVETGKVEETTDPKQKGNLFEGHVADILKANGIRLKQWNQGTTSPEGAFAENELNPDFLVSQKSDRGQLDYWIECKYRASLQREGFRLEDYQLSRYESIQRSSKRKIVVALGVGGAPDSPEKFYLIPLDTLSRFKRVGHKFLPHYIIENPRQNLRNHMHDWFYNDVFKKKNYNK
;
A
#
# COMPACT_ATOMS: atom_id res chain seq x y z
N MET A 1 15.32 69.18 -16.92
CA MET A 1 14.29 68.32 -17.57
C MET A 1 14.92 67.15 -18.38
N LYS A 2 15.91 66.43 -17.82
CA LYS A 2 16.61 65.33 -18.55
C LYS A 2 16.73 64.01 -17.77
N MET A 3 16.36 63.98 -16.49
CA MET A 3 16.55 62.79 -15.63
C MET A 3 15.33 61.85 -15.59
N ASN A 4 14.11 62.38 -15.76
CA ASN A 4 12.88 61.57 -15.72
C ASN A 4 12.60 60.81 -17.03
N VAL A 5 13.17 61.24 -18.16
CA VAL A 5 12.99 60.56 -19.45
C VAL A 5 13.85 59.27 -19.53
N ILE A 6 15.02 59.27 -18.89
CA ILE A 6 15.93 58.10 -18.92
C ILE A 6 15.35 56.93 -18.12
N LEU A 7 14.71 57.19 -16.97
CA LEU A 7 14.08 56.15 -16.14
C LEU A 7 12.86 55.49 -16.84
N ILE A 8 12.07 56.26 -17.60
CA ILE A 8 10.91 55.73 -18.34
C ILE A 8 11.35 54.85 -19.51
N VAL A 9 12.42 55.22 -20.21
CA VAL A 9 12.96 54.43 -21.33
C VAL A 9 13.57 53.11 -20.85
N VAL A 10 14.31 53.11 -19.74
CA VAL A 10 14.90 51.88 -19.18
C VAL A 10 13.83 50.93 -18.62
N GLY A 11 12.79 51.45 -17.95
CA GLY A 11 11.67 50.65 -17.45
C GLY A 11 10.84 50.00 -18.57
N SER A 12 10.63 50.72 -19.68
CA SER A 12 9.88 50.22 -20.84
C SER A 12 10.63 49.09 -21.58
N VAL A 13 11.96 49.19 -21.66
CA VAL A 13 12.81 48.15 -22.27
C VAL A 13 12.82 46.87 -21.43
N LEU A 14 12.86 46.98 -20.10
CA LEU A 14 12.83 45.81 -19.21
C LEU A 14 11.47 45.07 -19.24
N LEU A 15 10.35 45.80 -19.32
CA LEU A 15 9.02 45.21 -19.49
C LEU A 15 8.88 44.49 -20.84
N ALA A 16 9.40 45.08 -21.93
CA ALA A 16 9.38 44.44 -23.24
C ALA A 16 10.17 43.12 -23.24
N VAL A 17 11.40 43.11 -22.69
CA VAL A 17 12.22 41.89 -22.60
C VAL A 17 11.55 40.80 -21.74
N GLY A 18 10.90 41.18 -20.64
CA GLY A 18 10.14 40.25 -19.79
C GLY A 18 8.96 39.58 -20.51
N VAL A 19 8.20 40.36 -21.29
CA VAL A 19 7.07 39.83 -22.07
C VAL A 19 7.54 38.94 -23.21
N PHE A 20 8.64 39.30 -23.91
CA PHE A 20 9.22 38.47 -24.96
C PHE A 20 9.77 37.14 -24.42
N ARG A 21 10.38 37.11 -23.21
CA ARG A 21 10.77 35.85 -22.55
C ARG A 21 9.57 34.96 -22.22
N SER A 22 8.50 35.53 -21.66
CA SER A 22 7.29 34.77 -21.31
C SER A 22 6.57 34.17 -22.54
N ILE A 23 6.56 34.87 -23.68
CA ILE A 23 5.97 34.37 -24.93
C ILE A 23 6.87 33.29 -25.56
N ALA A 24 8.20 33.43 -25.48
CA ALA A 24 9.15 32.43 -25.95
C ALA A 24 9.09 31.14 -25.10
N GLU A 25 8.90 31.25 -23.78
CA GLU A 25 8.72 30.11 -22.87
C GLU A 25 7.40 29.38 -23.14
N ARG A 26 6.29 30.10 -23.36
CA ARG A 26 5.00 29.49 -23.75
C ARG A 26 5.04 28.81 -25.12
N LYS A 27 5.79 29.34 -26.09
CA LYS A 27 6.00 28.66 -27.38
C LYS A 27 6.89 27.42 -27.25
N ARG A 28 7.88 27.41 -26.35
CA ARG A 28 8.67 26.21 -26.01
C ARG A 28 7.83 25.12 -25.36
N GLU A 29 6.87 25.48 -24.50
CA GLU A 29 5.93 24.51 -23.91
C GLU A 29 4.94 23.95 -24.93
N ALA A 30 4.45 24.78 -25.87
CA ALA A 30 3.52 24.34 -26.92
C ALA A 30 4.20 23.48 -28.01
N GLN A 31 5.49 23.65 -28.28
CA GLN A 31 6.26 22.78 -29.19
C GLN A 31 6.72 21.46 -28.55
N ASN A 32 6.61 21.31 -27.23
CA ASN A 32 6.97 20.08 -26.49
C ASN A 32 5.76 19.18 -26.20
N VAL A 33 4.66 19.34 -26.95
CA VAL A 33 3.56 18.37 -26.94
C VAL A 33 4.00 17.15 -27.73
N VAL A 34 4.59 16.19 -27.02
CA VAL A 34 4.95 14.87 -27.57
C VAL A 34 3.67 14.17 -28.02
N ARG A 35 3.54 13.98 -29.33
CA ARG A 35 2.47 13.19 -29.94
C ARG A 35 2.69 11.73 -29.51
N PHE A 36 1.75 11.19 -28.74
CA PHE A 36 1.81 9.81 -28.26
C PHE A 36 1.58 8.84 -29.42
N GLU A 37 2.65 8.23 -29.91
CA GLU A 37 2.54 7.00 -30.69
C GLU A 37 2.44 5.79 -29.75
N LYS A 38 1.59 4.84 -30.15
CA LYS A 38 1.19 3.66 -29.36
C LYS A 38 2.30 2.60 -29.40
N PRO A 39 2.97 2.21 -28.30
CA PRO A 39 4.06 1.25 -28.37
C PRO A 39 3.59 -0.20 -28.27
N SER A 40 4.34 -1.03 -29.01
CA SER A 40 4.16 -2.44 -29.34
C SER A 40 4.01 -3.41 -28.16
N GLN A 41 3.14 -4.40 -28.36
CA GLN A 41 2.93 -5.54 -27.47
C GLN A 41 4.01 -6.60 -27.68
N LYS A 42 4.88 -6.82 -26.70
CA LYS A 42 5.55 -8.13 -26.53
C LYS A 42 5.47 -8.56 -25.07
N PRO A 43 5.02 -9.79 -24.77
CA PRO A 43 5.01 -10.31 -23.41
C PRO A 43 6.45 -10.67 -22.97
N PHE A 44 6.73 -10.43 -21.70
CA PHE A 44 7.99 -10.80 -21.04
C PHE A 44 7.78 -12.14 -20.32
N VAL A 45 8.68 -13.11 -20.51
CA VAL A 45 8.62 -14.47 -19.96
C VAL A 45 9.73 -14.64 -18.93
N TYR A 46 9.40 -15.14 -17.74
CA TYR A 46 10.36 -15.69 -16.80
C TYR A 46 10.26 -17.22 -16.83
N ASN A 47 11.39 -17.89 -17.02
CA ASN A 47 11.52 -19.34 -16.83
C ASN A 47 11.89 -19.60 -15.37
N ILE A 48 11.12 -20.42 -14.68
CA ILE A 48 11.45 -20.93 -13.35
C ILE A 48 11.76 -22.42 -13.52
N ASP A 49 12.96 -22.83 -13.13
CA ASP A 49 13.38 -24.23 -13.10
C ASP A 49 12.69 -24.96 -11.94
N MET A 50 11.92 -26.00 -12.26
CA MET A 50 11.03 -26.71 -11.34
C MET A 50 11.64 -27.97 -10.70
N ASP A 51 12.97 -28.11 -10.72
CA ASP A 51 13.67 -29.36 -10.33
C ASP A 51 14.35 -29.32 -8.95
N SER A 52 14.18 -28.26 -8.15
CA SER A 52 14.83 -28.15 -6.82
C SER A 52 13.95 -28.54 -5.62
N LEU A 53 12.77 -29.12 -5.86
CA LEU A 53 11.77 -29.41 -4.82
C LEU A 53 11.54 -30.92 -4.62
N ASN A 54 12.61 -31.73 -4.59
CA ASN A 54 12.54 -33.12 -4.18
C ASN A 54 13.86 -33.55 -3.54
N HIS A 55 13.98 -33.42 -2.22
CA HIS A 55 14.82 -34.29 -1.37
C HIS A 55 14.26 -34.23 0.06
N ALA A 56 13.35 -35.16 0.35
CA ALA A 56 12.93 -35.51 1.71
C ALA A 56 13.76 -36.72 2.15
N GLY A 57 14.36 -36.64 3.35
CA GLY A 57 15.13 -37.73 3.94
C GLY A 57 15.36 -37.54 5.44
N ASP A 58 14.77 -38.46 6.19
CA ASP A 58 15.08 -38.95 7.53
C ASP A 58 14.91 -38.09 8.80
N ALA A 59 13.99 -38.58 9.64
CA ALA A 59 13.76 -38.23 11.03
C ALA A 59 14.67 -39.02 11.98
N PRO A 60 14.89 -38.52 13.21
CA PRO A 60 14.94 -39.40 14.38
C PRO A 60 13.90 -39.03 15.44
N LYS A 61 13.35 -40.08 16.04
CA LYS A 61 12.51 -40.08 17.25
C LYS A 61 13.38 -39.83 18.48
N ASP A 62 12.90 -39.04 19.43
CA ASP A 62 13.29 -39.22 20.83
C ASP A 62 12.14 -38.86 21.78
N GLU A 63 12.02 -39.66 22.82
CA GLU A 63 10.84 -39.83 23.68
C GLU A 63 11.09 -39.21 25.07
N SER A 64 10.03 -38.57 25.61
CA SER A 64 9.69 -38.46 27.05
C SER A 64 10.31 -37.31 27.88
N PRO A 65 9.78 -36.99 29.08
CA PRO A 65 8.47 -36.34 29.29
C PRO A 65 8.54 -35.25 30.38
N PHE A 66 7.77 -34.15 30.29
CA PHE A 66 7.51 -33.30 31.46
C PHE A 66 6.05 -32.81 31.51
N PRO A 67 5.49 -32.68 32.72
CA PRO A 67 4.09 -32.98 33.01
C PRO A 67 3.14 -31.79 32.82
N GLU A 68 1.91 -32.16 32.52
CA GLU A 68 0.72 -31.34 32.42
C GLU A 68 0.32 -30.76 33.80
N PRO A 69 -0.02 -29.47 33.92
CA PRO A 69 -0.40 -28.88 35.20
C PRO A 69 -1.83 -29.26 35.61
N GLU A 70 -1.97 -29.81 36.82
CA GLU A 70 -3.25 -30.07 37.47
C GLU A 70 -4.07 -28.79 37.72
N PRO A 71 -5.41 -28.86 37.64
CA PRO A 71 -6.29 -27.70 37.81
C PRO A 71 -6.57 -27.40 39.30
N THR A 72 -6.32 -26.14 39.68
CA THR A 72 -6.61 -25.58 41.00
C THR A 72 -8.10 -25.61 41.32
N GLN A 73 -8.41 -26.15 42.49
CA GLN A 73 -9.75 -26.29 43.08
C GLN A 73 -10.38 -24.91 43.31
N LYS A 74 -11.64 -24.75 42.87
CA LYS A 74 -12.51 -23.62 43.21
C LYS A 74 -13.21 -23.90 44.54
N GLU A 75 -13.10 -22.97 45.48
CA GLU A 75 -13.88 -22.94 46.71
C GLU A 75 -15.38 -22.70 46.43
N LYS A 76 -16.20 -23.44 47.17
CA LYS A 76 -17.67 -23.39 47.25
C LYS A 76 -18.08 -22.40 48.35
N PRO A 77 -19.14 -21.61 48.14
CA PRO A 77 -20.14 -21.43 49.20
C PRO A 77 -21.49 -22.04 48.80
N GLU A 78 -22.14 -22.62 49.80
CA GLU A 78 -23.43 -23.33 49.77
C GLU A 78 -24.64 -22.37 49.82
N PRO A 79 -25.90 -22.83 49.82
CA PRO A 79 -26.84 -22.69 48.70
C PRO A 79 -28.05 -21.80 49.05
N ALA A 80 -28.76 -21.32 48.03
CA ALA A 80 -30.13 -20.81 48.22
C ALA A 80 -31.03 -21.29 47.08
N ASP A 81 -32.02 -22.07 47.49
CA ASP A 81 -33.30 -22.43 46.87
C ASP A 81 -33.39 -22.95 45.43
N ILE A 82 -33.83 -24.21 45.35
CA ILE A 82 -34.34 -24.89 44.18
C ILE A 82 -35.87 -24.77 44.21
N SER A 83 -36.48 -24.37 43.09
CA SER A 83 -37.78 -24.92 42.70
C SER A 83 -37.74 -25.27 41.20
N PRO A 84 -38.23 -26.46 40.81
CA PRO A 84 -38.05 -27.01 39.47
C PRO A 84 -39.25 -26.67 38.58
N ASP A 85 -39.01 -26.37 37.30
CA ASP A 85 -39.79 -27.01 36.23
C ASP A 85 -39.23 -26.76 34.82
N ASN A 86 -39.31 -27.85 34.05
CA ASN A 86 -39.28 -28.00 32.59
C ASN A 86 -37.93 -28.22 31.86
N PRO A 87 -37.68 -29.45 31.34
CA PRO A 87 -36.57 -29.80 30.46
C PRO A 87 -36.98 -29.83 28.98
N GLN A 88 -36.25 -29.14 28.09
CA GLN A 88 -36.07 -29.57 26.71
C GLN A 88 -34.93 -28.85 25.99
N ALA A 89 -34.21 -29.67 25.21
CA ALA A 89 -33.03 -29.41 24.39
C ALA A 89 -33.11 -28.17 23.48
N GLN A 90 -31.96 -27.56 23.18
CA GLN A 90 -31.28 -27.76 21.89
C GLN A 90 -29.92 -27.07 21.83
N VAL A 91 -28.94 -27.85 21.38
CA VAL A 91 -27.61 -27.41 20.94
C VAL A 91 -27.81 -26.72 19.59
N GLU A 92 -27.75 -25.39 19.58
CA GLU A 92 -27.59 -24.64 18.33
C GLU A 92 -26.14 -24.17 18.22
N THR A 93 -25.42 -24.91 17.38
CA THR A 93 -24.13 -24.52 16.80
C THR A 93 -24.34 -23.28 15.95
N GLY A 94 -24.35 -22.12 16.60
CA GLY A 94 -24.36 -20.83 15.94
C GLY A 94 -23.06 -20.61 15.19
N LYS A 95 -23.10 -20.79 13.86
CA LYS A 95 -22.15 -20.18 12.94
C LYS A 95 -22.23 -18.67 13.16
N VAL A 96 -21.34 -18.14 14.00
CA VAL A 96 -21.17 -16.70 14.16
C VAL A 96 -20.55 -16.20 12.85
N GLU A 97 -21.40 -15.76 11.92
CA GLU A 97 -20.92 -14.90 10.85
C GLU A 97 -20.50 -13.60 11.52
N GLU A 98 -19.20 -13.52 11.81
CA GLU A 98 -18.57 -12.35 12.41
C GLU A 98 -18.71 -11.19 11.42
N THR A 99 -19.73 -10.36 11.64
CA THR A 99 -19.93 -9.09 10.93
C THR A 99 -18.91 -8.08 11.42
N THR A 100 -17.63 -8.35 11.17
CA THR A 100 -16.55 -7.40 11.46
C THR A 100 -16.77 -6.17 10.59
N ASP A 101 -16.92 -5.00 11.23
CA ASP A 101 -17.06 -3.69 10.59
C ASP A 101 -15.97 -3.48 9.52
N PRO A 102 -16.30 -2.99 8.29
CA PRO A 102 -15.29 -2.64 7.29
C PRO A 102 -14.09 -1.86 7.82
N LYS A 103 -14.30 -0.95 8.79
CA LYS A 103 -13.21 -0.22 9.43
C LYS A 103 -12.30 -1.16 10.24
N GLN A 104 -12.88 -2.04 11.04
CA GLN A 104 -12.13 -3.03 11.81
C GLN A 104 -11.35 -3.98 10.90
N LYS A 105 -11.90 -4.41 9.77
CA LYS A 105 -11.17 -5.20 8.75
C LYS A 105 -9.97 -4.41 8.18
N GLY A 106 -10.16 -3.11 7.92
CA GLY A 106 -9.08 -2.21 7.51
C GLY A 106 -7.96 -2.17 8.56
N ASN A 107 -8.31 -1.89 9.81
CA ASN A 107 -7.36 -1.81 10.92
C ASN A 107 -6.58 -3.11 11.14
N LEU A 108 -7.23 -4.27 11.02
CA LEU A 108 -6.58 -5.58 11.12
C LEU A 108 -5.55 -5.79 10.01
N PHE A 109 -5.91 -5.45 8.77
CA PHE A 109 -4.98 -5.55 7.64
C PHE A 109 -3.82 -4.55 7.74
N GLU A 110 -4.08 -3.31 8.20
CA GLU A 110 -3.03 -2.35 8.50
C GLU A 110 -2.05 -2.90 9.54
N GLY A 111 -2.55 -3.49 10.63
CA GLY A 111 -1.73 -4.16 11.65
C GLY A 111 -0.85 -5.25 11.04
N HIS A 112 -1.42 -6.11 10.19
CA HIS A 112 -0.68 -7.14 9.49
C HIS A 112 0.43 -6.58 8.58
N VAL A 113 0.16 -5.52 7.82
CA VAL A 113 1.16 -4.86 6.99
C VAL A 113 2.26 -4.22 7.85
N ALA A 114 1.90 -3.60 8.99
CA ALA A 114 2.87 -3.04 9.93
C ALA A 114 3.83 -4.12 10.47
N ASP A 115 3.31 -5.31 10.79
CA ASP A 115 4.13 -6.45 11.23
C ASP A 115 5.05 -6.97 10.11
N ILE A 116 4.57 -7.03 8.87
CA ILE A 116 5.40 -7.35 7.70
C ILE A 116 6.53 -6.33 7.56
N LEU A 117 6.24 -5.03 7.65
CA LEU A 117 7.24 -3.96 7.55
C LEU A 117 8.30 -4.11 8.65
N LYS A 118 7.88 -4.39 9.88
CA LYS A 118 8.76 -4.63 11.02
C LYS A 118 9.66 -5.84 10.80
N ALA A 119 9.11 -6.97 10.34
CA ALA A 119 9.87 -8.18 10.01
C ALA A 119 10.92 -7.94 8.92
N ASN A 120 10.63 -7.00 8.00
CA ASN A 120 11.52 -6.58 6.92
C ASN A 120 12.52 -5.47 7.34
N GLY A 121 12.56 -5.07 8.61
CA GLY A 121 13.44 -4.00 9.09
C GLY A 121 13.14 -2.61 8.51
N ILE A 122 11.93 -2.41 7.98
CA ILE A 122 11.46 -1.14 7.43
C ILE A 122 10.85 -0.34 8.59
N ARG A 123 11.29 0.93 8.74
CA ARG A 123 10.82 1.77 9.84
C ARG A 123 9.50 2.44 9.45
N LEU A 124 8.48 2.28 10.30
CA LEU A 124 7.24 3.04 10.22
C LEU A 124 7.48 4.44 10.81
N LYS A 125 7.27 5.49 10.00
CA LYS A 125 7.42 6.89 10.41
C LYS A 125 6.09 7.53 10.80
N GLN A 126 5.01 7.16 10.10
CA GLN A 126 3.66 7.66 10.34
C GLN A 126 2.66 6.53 10.10
N TRP A 127 1.58 6.54 10.88
CA TRP A 127 0.41 5.66 10.74
C TRP A 127 -0.84 6.53 10.87
N ASN A 128 -1.58 6.70 9.77
CA ASN A 128 -2.84 7.45 9.71
C ASN A 128 -3.99 6.46 9.83
N GLN A 129 -4.75 6.47 10.94
CA GLN A 129 -5.73 5.44 11.29
C GLN A 129 -7.19 5.88 11.13
N GLY A 130 -7.43 7.06 10.56
CA GLY A 130 -8.77 7.56 10.27
C GLY A 130 -9.61 7.73 11.52
N THR A 131 -9.33 8.77 12.30
CA THR A 131 -10.25 9.20 13.36
C THR A 131 -11.05 10.40 12.87
N THR A 132 -12.38 10.25 12.88
CA THR A 132 -13.33 11.32 12.60
C THR A 132 -14.11 11.59 13.88
N SER A 133 -14.27 12.86 14.25
CA SER A 133 -15.10 13.27 15.37
C SER A 133 -16.58 12.96 15.10
N PRO A 134 -17.45 12.95 16.13
CA PRO A 134 -18.89 12.79 15.94
C PRO A 134 -19.50 13.81 14.96
N GLU A 135 -18.96 15.04 14.94
CA GLU A 135 -19.39 16.13 14.07
C GLU A 135 -18.67 16.14 12.70
N GLY A 136 -17.91 15.10 12.37
CA GLY A 136 -17.30 14.93 11.04
C GLY A 136 -15.92 15.57 10.84
N ALA A 137 -15.31 16.14 11.88
CA ALA A 137 -13.96 16.70 11.78
C ALA A 137 -12.91 15.58 11.75
N PHE A 138 -11.94 15.68 10.85
CA PHE A 138 -10.80 14.77 10.77
C PHE A 138 -9.50 15.57 10.66
N ALA A 139 -8.39 15.01 11.12
CA ALA A 139 -7.09 15.67 11.00
C ALA A 139 -6.61 15.65 9.54
N GLU A 140 -5.98 16.73 9.06
CA GLU A 140 -5.59 16.85 7.65
C GLU A 140 -4.68 15.71 7.17
N ASN A 141 -3.88 15.13 8.06
CA ASN A 141 -3.01 14.00 7.74
C ASN A 141 -3.78 12.71 7.42
N GLU A 142 -5.06 12.60 7.80
CA GLU A 142 -5.93 11.47 7.43
C GLU A 142 -6.24 11.43 5.92
N LEU A 143 -5.84 12.48 5.18
CA LEU A 143 -5.90 12.50 3.71
C LEU A 143 -4.67 11.87 3.05
N ASN A 144 -3.61 11.60 3.82
CA ASN A 144 -2.41 10.91 3.33
C ASN A 144 -2.63 9.39 3.31
N PRO A 145 -1.79 8.64 2.57
CA PRO A 145 -1.81 7.19 2.66
C PRO A 145 -1.54 6.68 4.08
N ASP A 146 -2.00 5.47 4.38
CA ASP A 146 -2.00 4.91 5.73
C ASP A 146 -0.61 4.92 6.40
N PHE A 147 0.46 4.61 5.66
CA PHE A 147 1.83 4.61 6.20
C PHE A 147 2.80 5.50 5.44
N LEU A 148 3.59 6.27 6.19
CA LEU A 148 4.90 6.74 5.73
C LEU A 148 5.97 5.79 6.28
N VAL A 149 6.79 5.22 5.41
CA VAL A 149 7.86 4.30 5.81
C VAL A 149 9.24 4.76 5.38
N SER A 150 10.26 4.17 5.99
CA SER A 150 11.66 4.44 5.71
C SER A 150 12.48 3.17 5.69
N GLN A 151 13.05 2.87 4.53
CA GLN A 151 13.88 1.70 4.29
C GLN A 151 15.32 2.14 4.04
N LYS A 152 16.27 1.61 4.82
CA LYS A 152 17.70 1.79 4.53
C LYS A 152 18.12 0.82 3.42
N SER A 153 18.89 1.30 2.46
CA SER A 153 19.58 0.52 1.44
C SER A 153 21.07 0.88 1.40
N ASP A 154 21.82 0.10 0.65
CA ASP A 154 23.22 0.38 0.25
C ASP A 154 23.38 1.71 -0.50
N ARG A 155 22.31 2.19 -1.13
CA ARG A 155 22.27 3.42 -1.94
C ARG A 155 21.54 4.58 -1.25
N GLY A 156 21.34 4.49 0.06
CA GLY A 156 20.77 5.55 0.88
C GLY A 156 19.45 5.20 1.56
N GLN A 157 18.65 6.21 1.86
CA GLN A 157 17.36 6.03 2.51
C GLN A 157 16.23 6.19 1.51
N LEU A 158 15.32 5.21 1.47
CA LEU A 158 14.11 5.23 0.68
C LEU A 158 12.93 5.55 1.58
N ASP A 159 12.33 6.72 1.39
CA ASP A 159 11.11 7.13 2.05
C ASP A 159 9.95 7.08 1.06
N TYR A 160 8.90 6.34 1.39
CA TYR A 160 7.75 6.14 0.53
C TYR A 160 6.48 5.89 1.34
N TRP A 161 5.34 6.07 0.67
CA TRP A 161 4.03 5.88 1.25
C TRP A 161 3.48 4.51 0.89
N ILE A 162 2.73 3.92 1.83
CA ILE A 162 1.96 2.70 1.60
C ILE A 162 0.49 2.99 1.94
N GLU A 163 -0.38 2.67 0.99
CA GLU A 163 -1.83 2.62 1.17
C GLU A 163 -2.25 1.17 1.39
N CYS A 164 -2.98 0.88 2.45
CA CYS A 164 -3.51 -0.44 2.77
C CYS A 164 -4.95 -0.58 2.27
N LYS A 165 -5.22 -1.66 1.54
CA LYS A 165 -6.57 -2.05 1.12
C LYS A 165 -6.76 -3.55 1.29
N TYR A 166 -7.74 -3.93 2.10
CA TYR A 166 -8.20 -5.31 2.16
C TYR A 166 -9.49 -5.50 1.35
N ARG A 167 -9.61 -6.63 0.66
CA ARG A 167 -10.81 -7.04 -0.07
C ARG A 167 -11.05 -8.54 0.12
N ALA A 168 -12.18 -8.92 0.71
CA ALA A 168 -12.55 -10.33 0.79
C ALA A 168 -12.67 -10.98 -0.61
N SER A 169 -13.14 -10.20 -1.59
CA SER A 169 -13.13 -10.57 -3.01
C SER A 169 -12.96 -9.33 -3.89
N LEU A 170 -12.49 -9.53 -5.12
CA LEU A 170 -12.30 -8.46 -6.10
C LEU A 170 -13.53 -8.28 -6.98
N GLN A 171 -13.71 -7.06 -7.49
CA GLN A 171 -14.72 -6.76 -8.51
C GLN A 171 -14.39 -7.48 -9.83
N ARG A 172 -15.38 -7.60 -10.71
CA ARG A 172 -15.22 -8.29 -12.01
C ARG A 172 -14.10 -7.71 -12.86
N GLU A 173 -13.89 -6.41 -12.77
CA GLU A 173 -12.89 -5.64 -13.51
C GLU A 173 -11.49 -5.67 -12.88
N GLY A 174 -11.31 -6.28 -11.71
CA GLY A 174 -10.06 -6.33 -10.95
C GLY A 174 -10.04 -5.34 -9.79
N PHE A 175 -8.90 -4.70 -9.58
CA PHE A 175 -8.68 -3.73 -8.50
C PHE A 175 -8.62 -2.29 -9.02
N ARG A 176 -9.27 -1.37 -8.31
CA ARG A 176 -9.15 0.09 -8.50
C ARG A 176 -9.25 0.81 -7.16
N LEU A 177 -8.72 2.03 -7.13
CA LEU A 177 -9.05 3.00 -6.09
C LEU A 177 -10.25 3.84 -6.54
N GLU A 178 -10.92 4.50 -5.60
CA GLU A 178 -11.90 5.52 -5.94
C GLU A 178 -11.20 6.71 -6.63
N ASP A 179 -11.88 7.34 -7.59
CA ASP A 179 -11.26 8.38 -8.44
C ASP A 179 -10.73 9.57 -7.63
N TYR A 180 -11.46 9.96 -6.58
CA TYR A 180 -11.05 11.04 -5.68
C TYR A 180 -9.80 10.65 -4.86
N GLN A 181 -9.66 9.38 -4.45
CA GLN A 181 -8.47 8.91 -3.76
C GLN A 181 -7.27 8.90 -4.70
N LEU A 182 -7.46 8.38 -5.92
CA LEU A 182 -6.41 8.34 -6.93
C LEU A 182 -5.89 9.75 -7.27
N SER A 183 -6.79 10.70 -7.53
CA SER A 183 -6.41 12.10 -7.84
C SER A 183 -5.67 12.78 -6.69
N ARG A 184 -6.12 12.54 -5.46
CA ARG A 184 -5.46 13.03 -4.24
C ARG A 184 -4.05 12.44 -4.10
N TYR A 185 -3.93 11.13 -4.20
CA TYR A 185 -2.64 10.45 -4.04
C TYR A 185 -1.66 10.81 -5.16
N GLU A 186 -2.13 11.00 -6.39
CA GLU A 186 -1.31 11.57 -7.46
C GLU A 186 -0.73 12.95 -7.09
N SER A 187 -1.55 13.80 -6.46
CA SER A 187 -1.12 15.12 -5.98
C SER A 187 -0.10 15.01 -4.85
N ILE A 188 -0.32 14.12 -3.89
CA ILE A 188 0.62 13.84 -2.78
C ILE A 188 1.94 13.29 -3.31
N GLN A 189 1.91 12.35 -4.26
CA GLN A 189 3.12 11.79 -4.87
C GLN A 189 3.95 12.88 -5.58
N ARG A 190 3.28 13.81 -6.30
CA ARG A 190 3.95 14.95 -6.96
C ARG A 190 4.54 15.94 -5.95
N SER A 191 3.77 16.35 -4.96
CA SER A 191 4.18 17.41 -4.01
C SER A 191 5.26 16.92 -3.04
N SER A 192 5.09 15.71 -2.49
CA SER A 192 6.04 15.13 -1.53
C SER A 192 7.30 14.54 -2.19
N LYS A 193 7.27 14.34 -3.52
CA LYS A 193 8.31 13.63 -4.28
C LYS A 193 8.58 12.21 -3.76
N ARG A 194 7.60 11.59 -3.10
CA ARG A 194 7.66 10.22 -2.60
C ARG A 194 6.70 9.35 -3.38
N LYS A 195 7.14 8.13 -3.69
CA LYS A 195 6.27 7.14 -4.33
C LYS A 195 5.21 6.64 -3.35
N ILE A 196 4.04 6.31 -3.90
CA ILE A 196 2.94 5.65 -3.20
C ILE A 196 2.79 4.25 -3.80
N VAL A 197 2.68 3.25 -2.92
CA VAL A 197 2.41 1.86 -3.29
C VAL A 197 1.17 1.40 -2.53
N VAL A 198 0.29 0.67 -3.19
CA VAL A 198 -0.88 0.06 -2.54
C VAL A 198 -0.51 -1.36 -2.11
N ALA A 199 -0.53 -1.61 -0.80
CA ALA A 199 -0.57 -2.94 -0.23
C ALA A 199 -2.00 -3.45 -0.29
N LEU A 200 -2.25 -4.48 -1.11
CA LEU A 200 -3.57 -5.05 -1.33
C LEU A 200 -3.61 -6.49 -0.84
N GLY A 201 -4.42 -6.74 0.19
CA GLY A 201 -4.78 -8.09 0.65
C GLY A 201 -6.08 -8.55 0.00
N VAL A 202 -6.10 -9.76 -0.56
CA VAL A 202 -7.28 -10.36 -1.18
C VAL A 202 -7.56 -11.76 -0.65
N GLY A 203 -8.82 -12.04 -0.31
CA GLY A 203 -9.25 -13.34 0.22
C GLY A 203 -8.75 -13.59 1.65
N GLY A 204 -9.07 -14.75 2.22
CA GLY A 204 -8.66 -15.11 3.58
C GLY A 204 -9.23 -14.19 4.67
N ALA A 205 -8.44 -13.99 5.74
CA ALA A 205 -8.72 -13.03 6.80
C ALA A 205 -7.93 -11.73 6.58
N PRO A 206 -8.39 -10.57 7.08
CA PRO A 206 -7.66 -9.32 6.90
C PRO A 206 -6.23 -9.35 7.47
N ASP A 207 -5.99 -10.09 8.55
CA ASP A 207 -4.68 -10.27 9.17
C ASP A 207 -3.88 -11.47 8.62
N SER A 208 -4.47 -12.20 7.68
CA SER A 208 -3.84 -13.32 6.96
C SER A 208 -4.50 -13.50 5.58
N PRO A 209 -4.28 -12.56 4.65
CA PRO A 209 -4.94 -12.61 3.35
C PRO A 209 -4.36 -13.75 2.51
N GLU A 210 -5.19 -14.37 1.67
CA GLU A 210 -4.74 -15.44 0.75
C GLU A 210 -3.72 -14.94 -0.26
N LYS A 211 -3.88 -13.70 -0.73
CA LYS A 211 -2.98 -13.08 -1.70
C LYS A 211 -2.60 -11.68 -1.24
N PHE A 212 -1.32 -11.36 -1.36
CA PHE A 212 -0.75 -10.07 -1.01
C PHE A 212 -0.09 -9.45 -2.24
N TYR A 213 -0.48 -8.22 -2.57
CA TYR A 213 0.04 -7.49 -3.72
C TYR A 213 0.65 -6.15 -3.31
N LEU A 214 1.68 -5.72 -4.03
CA LEU A 214 2.23 -4.36 -3.97
C LEU A 214 2.08 -3.69 -5.33
N ILE A 215 1.13 -2.75 -5.44
CA ILE A 215 0.79 -2.09 -6.70
C ILE A 215 1.28 -0.65 -6.65
N PRO A 216 2.25 -0.25 -7.49
CA PRO A 216 2.64 1.15 -7.62
C PRO A 216 1.47 2.03 -8.03
N LEU A 217 1.30 3.18 -7.38
CA LEU A 217 0.25 4.13 -7.76
C LEU A 217 0.37 4.57 -9.22
N ASP A 218 1.60 4.69 -9.76
CA ASP A 218 1.84 5.03 -11.17
C ASP A 218 1.11 4.09 -12.15
N THR A 219 0.92 2.82 -11.78
CA THR A 219 0.13 1.85 -12.57
C THR A 219 -1.34 2.26 -12.58
N LEU A 220 -1.90 2.55 -11.41
CA LEU A 220 -3.30 2.96 -11.25
C LEU A 220 -3.56 4.32 -11.88
N SER A 221 -2.62 5.26 -11.79
CA SER A 221 -2.73 6.56 -12.45
C SER A 221 -2.84 6.43 -13.97
N ARG A 222 -2.07 5.51 -14.55
CA ARG A 222 -2.03 5.27 -15.99
C ARG A 222 -3.24 4.52 -16.51
N PHE A 223 -3.69 3.49 -15.79
CA PHE A 223 -4.70 2.55 -16.29
C PHE A 223 -6.06 2.63 -15.57
N LYS A 224 -6.15 3.44 -14.50
CA LYS A 224 -7.28 3.59 -13.58
C LYS A 224 -7.67 2.33 -12.79
N ARG A 225 -7.20 1.16 -13.23
CA ARG A 225 -7.39 -0.14 -12.58
C ARG A 225 -6.28 -1.12 -12.95
N VAL A 226 -6.16 -2.18 -12.16
CA VAL A 226 -5.39 -3.38 -12.50
C VAL A 226 -6.37 -4.54 -12.70
N GLY A 227 -6.49 -5.01 -13.93
CA GLY A 227 -7.35 -6.16 -14.24
C GLY A 227 -6.81 -7.47 -13.67
N HIS A 228 -7.68 -8.45 -13.46
CA HIS A 228 -7.35 -9.79 -12.93
C HIS A 228 -6.13 -10.43 -13.61
N LYS A 229 -6.04 -10.36 -14.94
CA LYS A 229 -4.92 -10.90 -15.72
C LYS A 229 -3.57 -10.26 -15.35
N PHE A 230 -3.57 -9.03 -14.87
CA PHE A 230 -2.36 -8.27 -14.58
C PHE A 230 -1.99 -8.25 -13.09
N LEU A 231 -2.94 -8.51 -12.19
CA LEU A 231 -2.69 -8.58 -10.75
C LEU A 231 -1.53 -9.52 -10.36
N PRO A 232 -1.36 -10.72 -10.96
CA PRO A 232 -0.24 -11.60 -10.65
C PRO A 232 1.15 -10.98 -10.84
N HIS A 233 1.30 -9.90 -11.62
CA HIS A 233 2.60 -9.20 -11.78
C HIS A 233 3.01 -8.42 -10.52
N TYR A 234 2.07 -8.21 -9.60
CA TYR A 234 2.28 -7.44 -8.38
C TYR A 234 2.27 -8.33 -7.13
N ILE A 235 2.19 -9.65 -7.29
CA ILE A 235 2.10 -10.57 -6.15
C ILE A 235 3.42 -10.62 -5.40
N ILE A 236 3.33 -10.66 -4.07
CA ILE A 236 4.47 -10.90 -3.19
C ILE A 236 4.24 -12.19 -2.45
N GLU A 237 4.99 -13.21 -2.82
CA GLU A 237 5.04 -14.44 -2.05
C GLU A 237 5.87 -14.22 -0.77
N ASN A 238 5.41 -14.77 0.35
CA ASN A 238 6.07 -14.66 1.66
C ASN A 238 6.46 -13.20 2.01
N PRO A 239 5.50 -12.26 2.08
CA PRO A 239 5.80 -10.83 2.21
C PRO A 239 6.62 -10.51 3.47
N ARG A 240 6.46 -11.27 4.56
CA ARG A 240 7.28 -11.14 5.79
C ARG A 240 8.79 -11.30 5.55
N GLN A 241 9.20 -12.00 4.50
CA GLN A 241 10.61 -12.22 4.14
C GLN A 241 11.04 -11.39 2.93
N ASN A 242 10.13 -11.21 1.96
CA ASN A 242 10.50 -10.76 0.62
C ASN A 242 10.20 -9.28 0.33
N LEU A 243 9.37 -8.61 1.14
CA LEU A 243 8.89 -7.25 0.83
C LEU A 243 10.05 -6.25 0.69
N ARG A 244 11.06 -6.28 1.56
CA ARG A 244 12.19 -5.35 1.51
C ARG A 244 12.94 -5.42 0.18
N ASN A 245 13.26 -6.64 -0.25
CA ASN A 245 14.05 -6.87 -1.46
C ASN A 245 13.23 -6.51 -2.69
N HIS A 246 11.95 -6.89 -2.72
CA HIS A 246 11.04 -6.49 -3.79
C HIS A 246 10.96 -4.96 -3.94
N MET A 247 10.79 -4.24 -2.83
CA MET A 247 10.75 -2.78 -2.84
C MET A 247 12.07 -2.16 -3.28
N HIS A 248 13.21 -2.71 -2.83
CA HIS A 248 14.54 -2.27 -3.28
C HIS A 248 14.67 -2.42 -4.80
N ASP A 249 14.39 -3.60 -5.33
CA ASP A 249 14.49 -3.89 -6.76
C ASP A 249 13.60 -2.97 -7.57
N TRP A 250 12.33 -2.80 -7.19
CA TRP A 250 11.41 -1.91 -7.88
C TRP A 250 11.92 -0.46 -7.92
N PHE A 251 12.40 0.07 -6.80
CA PHE A 251 12.94 1.43 -6.76
C PHE A 251 14.14 1.58 -7.71
N TYR A 252 15.11 0.66 -7.66
CA TYR A 252 16.33 0.80 -8.44
C TYR A 252 16.22 0.36 -9.89
N ASN A 253 15.24 -0.48 -10.23
CA ASN A 253 15.04 -0.97 -11.58
C ASN A 253 13.99 -0.20 -12.37
N ASP A 254 12.96 0.33 -11.71
CA ASP A 254 11.83 0.96 -12.39
C ASP A 254 11.69 2.45 -12.08
N VAL A 255 11.93 2.86 -10.83
CA VAL A 255 11.74 4.25 -10.40
C VAL A 255 12.96 5.09 -10.78
N PHE A 256 14.15 4.72 -10.32
CA PHE A 256 15.38 5.48 -10.55
C PHE A 256 16.02 5.18 -11.92
N LYS A 257 15.76 4.00 -12.48
CA LYS A 257 16.34 3.57 -13.76
C LYS A 257 15.63 4.12 -15.00
N LYS A 258 14.61 4.98 -14.86
CA LYS A 258 13.90 5.57 -16.02
C LYS A 258 14.79 6.56 -16.82
N LYS A 259 15.64 5.95 -17.65
CA LYS A 259 16.25 6.29 -18.95
C LYS A 259 16.92 7.64 -19.19
N ASN A 260 18.26 7.57 -19.21
CA ASN A 260 19.08 8.12 -20.29
C ASN A 260 18.63 7.51 -21.64
N TYR A 261 17.59 8.07 -22.25
CA TYR A 261 17.35 7.89 -23.68
C TYR A 261 17.96 9.07 -24.42
N ASN A 262 19.28 9.06 -24.56
CA ASN A 262 20.03 9.88 -25.50
C ASN A 262 21.36 9.16 -25.74
N LYS A 263 21.38 8.28 -26.75
CA LYS A 263 22.53 8.00 -27.60
C LYS A 263 22.00 7.60 -28.97
#